data_AF-A0A6P6XBR0-F1
#
_entry.id   AF-A0A6P6XBR0-F1
#
_cell.length_a   1.000
_cell.length_b   1.000
_cell.length_c   1.000
_cell.angle_alpha   90.00
_cell.angle_beta   90.00
_cell.angle_gamma   90.00
#
_symmetry.space_group_name_H-M   'P 1'
#
loop_
_entity.id
_entity.type
_entity.pdbx_description
1 polymer ?
#
loop_
_entity_poly.entity_id
_entity_poly.type
_entity_poly.pdbx_seq_one_letter_code
_entity_poly.pdbx_strand_id
1 'polypeptide(L)' 'METSFDSDLIGEIFKRIWRRRAAERERNEVTEAPDTEVGVGTPKKSRPTLANAKALKLSSELLRLFVTGRGCSTSCYDC' A
#
# COMPACT_ATOMS: atom_id res chain seq x y z
N MET A 1 16.87 2.51 21.80
CA MET A 1 16.89 1.85 20.47
C MET A 1 15.89 2.58 19.61
N GLU A 2 16.36 3.36 18.65
CA GLU A 2 15.53 4.15 17.74
C GLU A 2 15.04 3.22 16.62
N THR A 3 14.03 2.41 16.90
CA THR A 3 13.54 1.35 15.99
C THR A 3 12.51 1.89 15.00
N SER A 4 12.82 3.01 14.33
CA SER A 4 11.96 3.54 13.28
C SER A 4 12.30 2.90 11.93
N PHE A 5 11.29 2.68 11.09
CA PHE A 5 11.51 2.17 9.74
C PHE A 5 11.99 3.30 8.82
N ASP A 6 12.95 2.99 7.95
CA ASP A 6 13.40 3.93 6.92
C ASP A 6 12.21 4.33 6.01
N SER A 7 12.08 5.62 5.74
CA SER A 7 11.02 6.14 4.87
C SER A 7 11.12 5.60 3.44
N ASP A 8 12.34 5.33 2.96
CA ASP A 8 12.58 4.75 1.64
C ASP A 8 12.12 3.29 1.59
N LEU A 9 12.35 2.54 2.68
CA LEU A 9 11.85 1.16 2.81
C LEU A 9 10.31 1.11 2.77
N ILE A 10 9.65 2.00 3.50
CA ILE A 10 8.18 2.14 3.45
C ILE A 10 7.72 2.50 2.03
N GLY A 11 8.44 3.39 1.36
CA GLY A 11 8.17 3.77 -0.02
C GLY A 11 8.23 2.58 -0.98
N GLU A 12 9.23 1.73 -0.85
CA GLU A 12 9.37 0.52 -1.68
C GLU A 12 8.27 -0.52 -1.40
N ILE A 13 7.83 -0.66 -0.13
CA ILE A 13 6.67 -1.49 0.22
C ILE A 13 5.43 -0.99 -0.52
N PHE A 14 5.14 0.31 -0.47
CA PHE A 14 3.99 0.89 -1.16
C PHE A 14 4.05 0.71 -2.68
N LYS A 15 5.20 1.00 -3.29
CA LYS A 15 5.41 0.80 -4.73
C LYS A 15 5.18 -0.66 -5.14
N ARG A 16 5.63 -1.63 -4.34
CA ARG A 16 5.43 -3.05 -4.62
C ARG A 16 3.94 -3.43 -4.62
N ILE A 17 3.20 -2.98 -3.61
CA ILE A 17 1.76 -3.27 -3.51
C ILE A 17 0.98 -2.57 -4.63
N TRP A 18 1.27 -1.30 -4.92
CA TRP A 18 0.60 -0.58 -6.01
C TRP A 18 0.87 -1.19 -7.38
N ARG A 19 2.12 -1.60 -7.67
CA ARG A 19 2.44 -2.32 -8.92
C ARG A 19 1.63 -3.61 -9.03
N ARG A 20 1.56 -4.40 -7.96
CA ARG A 20 0.76 -5.63 -7.93
C ARG A 20 -0.72 -5.35 -8.19
N ARG A 21 -1.28 -4.33 -7.52
CA ARG A 21 -2.69 -3.94 -7.68
C ARG A 21 -2.99 -3.38 -9.08
N ALA A 22 -2.06 -2.66 -9.70
CA ALA A 22 -2.20 -2.16 -11.06
C ALA A 22 -2.24 -3.33 -12.06
N ALA A 23 -1.32 -4.28 -11.95
CA ALA A 23 -1.32 -5.48 -12.79
C ALA A 23 -2.58 -6.36 -12.60
N GLU A 24 -3.11 -6.46 -11.37
CA GLU A 24 -4.38 -7.16 -11.11
C GLU A 24 -5.57 -6.48 -11.82
N ARG A 25 -5.59 -5.15 -11.92
CA ARG A 25 -6.65 -4.40 -12.64
C ARG A 25 -6.58 -4.64 -14.14
N GLU A 26 -5.38 -4.54 -14.71
CA GLU A 26 -5.15 -4.79 -16.14
C GLU A 26 -5.60 -6.20 -16.53
N ARG A 27 -5.33 -7.21 -15.69
CA ARG A 27 -5.79 -8.58 -15.94
C ARG A 27 -7.31 -8.72 -15.85
N ASN A 28 -7.96 -8.10 -14.86
CA ASN A 28 -9.42 -8.21 -14.71
C ASN A 28 -10.18 -7.47 -15.83
N GLU A 29 -9.64 -6.39 -16.37
CA GLU A 29 -10.18 -5.71 -17.56
C GLU A 29 -10.11 -6.62 -18.82
N VAL A 30 -9.17 -7.57 -18.87
CA VAL A 30 -9.05 -8.54 -19.99
C VAL A 30 -10.05 -9.70 -19.88
N THR A 31 -10.51 -10.05 -18.68
CA THR A 31 -11.40 -11.20 -18.45
C THR A 31 -12.89 -10.83 -18.52
N GLU A 32 -13.25 -9.58 -18.17
CA GLU A 32 -14.64 -9.09 -18.08
C GLU A 32 -15.13 -8.43 -19.39
N ALA A 33 -14.83 -9.00 -20.55
CA ALA A 33 -15.35 -8.52 -21.83
C ALA A 33 -16.29 -9.56 -22.49
N PRO A 34 -17.58 -9.62 -22.10
CA PRO A 34 -18.60 -10.13 -23.01
C PRO A 34 -18.91 -9.04 -24.04
N ASP A 35 -18.37 -9.22 -25.23
CA ASP A 35 -18.90 -8.79 -26.54
C ASP A 35 -19.93 -7.64 -26.50
N THR A 36 -19.49 -6.37 -26.39
CA THR A 36 -20.32 -5.22 -26.80
C THR A 36 -19.42 -4.02 -27.15
N GLU A 37 -19.32 -3.80 -28.46
CA GLU A 37 -19.09 -2.53 -29.16
C GLU A 37 -17.73 -1.81 -29.05
N VAL A 38 -17.14 -1.68 -30.24
CA VAL A 38 -15.90 -1.00 -30.59
C VAL A 38 -15.96 0.48 -30.18
N GLY A 39 -15.31 0.79 -29.07
CA GLY A 39 -14.99 2.15 -28.65
C GLY A 39 -13.53 2.23 -28.22
N VAL A 40 -12.64 2.52 -29.18
CA VAL A 40 -11.21 2.87 -29.05
C VAL A 40 -10.67 2.82 -27.62
N GLY A 41 -10.16 1.65 -27.25
CA GLY A 41 -9.39 1.46 -26.03
C GLY A 41 -8.13 2.31 -26.08
N THR A 42 -8.13 3.44 -25.38
CA THR A 42 -6.86 4.02 -24.95
C THR A 42 -6.34 3.13 -23.81
N PRO A 43 -5.09 2.62 -23.86
CA PRO A 43 -4.50 2.01 -22.67
C PRO A 43 -4.50 3.12 -21.62
N LYS A 44 -5.40 3.01 -20.63
CA LYS A 44 -5.44 3.94 -19.50
C LYS A 44 -4.14 3.71 -18.75
N LYS A 45 -3.12 4.48 -19.15
CA LYS A 45 -1.79 4.52 -18.53
C LYS A 45 -2.05 4.73 -17.05
N SER A 46 -1.98 3.66 -16.27
CA SER A 46 -2.33 3.72 -14.85
C SER A 46 -1.41 4.74 -14.21
N ARG A 47 -2.00 5.84 -13.73
CA ARG A 47 -1.23 6.94 -13.15
C ARG A 47 -0.41 6.35 -12.00
N PRO A 48 0.93 6.54 -11.98
CA PRO A 48 1.74 6.04 -10.89
C PRO A 48 1.23 6.63 -9.58
N THR A 49 0.88 5.75 -8.64
CA THR A 49 0.52 6.16 -7.29
C THR A 49 1.80 6.44 -6.53
N LEU A 50 1.86 7.59 -5.84
CA LEU A 50 3.01 8.02 -5.06
C LEU A 50 2.58 8.43 -3.66
N ALA A 51 3.38 8.10 -2.65
CA ALA A 51 3.20 8.61 -1.29
C ALA A 51 4.04 9.88 -1.11
N ASN A 52 3.46 10.89 -0.47
CA ASN A 52 4.23 12.06 -0.05
C ASN A 52 5.05 11.75 1.22
N ALA A 53 6.07 12.57 1.49
CA ALA A 53 6.99 12.37 2.63
C ALA A 53 6.30 12.31 3.99
N LYS A 54 5.22 13.09 4.21
CA LYS A 54 4.47 13.05 5.47
C LYS A 54 3.75 11.70 5.66
N ALA A 55 3.17 11.18 4.58
CA ALA A 55 2.51 9.87 4.59
C ALA A 55 3.52 8.75 4.88
N LEU A 56 4.72 8.80 4.29
CA LEU A 56 5.79 7.83 4.56
C LEU A 56 6.22 7.85 6.03
N LYS A 57 6.41 9.05 6.60
CA LYS A 57 6.79 9.20 8.01
C LYS A 57 5.72 8.64 8.96
N LEU A 58 4.46 8.99 8.75
CA LEU A 58 3.35 8.44 9.55
C LEU A 58 3.25 6.92 9.42
N SER A 59 3.46 6.40 8.21
CA SER A 59 3.39 4.96 7.94
C SER A 59 4.53 4.20 8.61
N SER A 60 5.73 4.79 8.69
CA SER A 60 6.85 4.25 9.47
C SER A 60 6.49 4.10 10.96
N GLU A 61 5.89 5.13 11.55
CA GLU A 61 5.47 5.08 12.95
C GLU A 61 4.34 4.07 13.20
N LEU A 62 3.37 3.99 12.30
CA LEU A 62 2.29 2.99 12.39
C LEU A 62 2.84 1.57 12.31
N LEU A 63 3.75 1.30 11.37
CA LEU A 63 4.36 -0.02 11.24
C LEU A 63 5.20 -0.37 12.46
N ARG A 64 5.93 0.60 13.02
CA ARG A 64 6.67 0.43 14.27
C ARG A 64 5.75 0.05 15.42
N LEU A 65 4.64 0.76 15.61
CA LEU A 65 3.66 0.45 16.66
C LEU A 65 3.04 -0.93 16.48
N PHE A 66 2.71 -1.30 15.24
CA PHE A 66 2.18 -2.61 14.89
C PHE A 66 3.16 -3.74 15.23
N VAL A 67 4.42 -3.63 14.81
CA VAL A 67 5.45 -4.65 15.04
C VAL A 67 5.86 -4.74 16.51
N THR A 68 5.92 -3.60 17.21
CA THR A 68 6.29 -3.55 18.63
C THR A 68 5.14 -3.92 19.57
N GLY A 69 3.99 -4.37 19.03
CA GLY A 69 2.91 -4.92 19.82
C GLY A 69 2.27 -3.94 20.80
N ARG A 70 2.42 -2.62 20.59
CA ARG A 70 1.73 -1.61 21.42
C ARG A 70 0.30 -1.37 20.96
N GLY A 71 -0.45 -2.45 20.75
CA GLY A 71 -1.88 -2.43 20.95
C GLY A 71 -2.09 -2.50 22.45
N CYS A 72 -2.53 -1.41 23.06
CA CYS A 72 -2.85 -1.26 24.49
C CYS A 72 -3.12 -2.60 25.22
N SER A 73 -2.14 -3.08 25.98
CA SER A 73 -2.33 -4.05 27.07
C SER A 73 -1.84 -3.40 28.36
N THR A 74 -2.42 -2.27 28.74
CA THR A 74 -2.44 -1.88 30.16
C THR A 74 -3.51 -2.70 30.85
N SER A 75 -3.06 -3.74 31.55
CA SER A 75 -3.69 -4.58 32.57
C SER A 75 -3.25 -6.02 32.23
N CYS A 76 -2.44 -6.75 33.00
CA CYS A 76 -2.50 -6.93 34.44
C CYS A 76 -1.10 -7.36 34.94
N TYR A 77 -0.30 -6.48 35.54
CA TYR A 77 0.79 -6.88 36.45
C TYR A 77 1.04 -5.73 37.45
N ASP A 78 0.01 -5.39 38.20
CA ASP A 78 0.12 -4.68 39.49
C ASP A 78 -1.04 -5.16 40.37
N CYS A 79 -0.79 -6.26 41.07
CA CYS A 79 -1.35 -6.73 42.35
C CYS A 79 -0.71 -8.08 42.69
#